data_AF-A0A7S4JY48-F1
#
_entry.id   AF-A0A7S4JY48-F1
#
_cell.length_a   1.000
_cell.length_b   1.000
_cell.length_c   1.000
_cell.angle_alpha   90.00
_cell.angle_beta   90.00
_cell.angle_gamma   90.00
#
_symmetry.space_group_name_H-M   'P 1'
#
loop_
_entity.id
_entity.type
_entity.pdbx_description
1 polymer ?
#
loop_
_entity_poly.entity_id
_entity_poly.type
_entity_poly.pdbx_seq_one_letter_code
_entity_poly.pdbx_strand_id
1 'polypeptide(L)'
;EKENAECAADATGAAAAAAAPPSRFKPILITKVLGVYSIVITVACAILIALLASSSKQSNELQRDGISRQGQCDERVDGLQMEFDGCVASMEQIKERCEAAVADGRNNATDEASSLIAALEATNGRLNATMIAARDEIEMRTASNEACVRSNADLEDSNASLNASLIASREQHEALTASRAACSDSNAELQDLNRGLNATLFASRGEYRVLNASNVACVRSNAELEGTNLDLQAEVDALERSVLRMNDTLEMYVALNDDLAENVEDLEASNDEYSRRISALNESLIEARRRGEELRDSNRVFSDRIDALNETSRRLASEVDQLQSTTVALNATAREYARLNGLLTANVDRLEYTNDELNGTIVELTVSVRNLNDRNSELRDLNDDLGTIVSFLDEVAGGVEDTYVALSEYLSNQISTNRGLLIGRLGDTYEDKTIYWICGFNARFAGRTFLAEPNEPMGSDSYEEAVEYVDEVLLTDLCFDVSDFEASVLAAVGSRRYPSDVAWNELMSLVSVYASEGVEYYFPKDGGEGLGEMDWAEVGYECEGLLPAGKEFNCEALCKLQMARSIL
;
A
#
# COMPACT_ATOMS: atom_id res chain seq x y z
N GLU A 1 3.92 0.60 109.70
CA GLU A 1 4.56 1.93 109.82
C GLU A 1 3.44 2.97 109.94
N LYS A 2 3.30 3.81 110.97
CA LYS A 2 3.95 3.90 112.31
C LYS A 2 2.83 3.69 113.36
N GLU A 3 2.99 3.05 114.52
CA GLU A 3 3.85 3.37 115.68
C GLU A 3 3.63 4.79 116.26
N ASN A 4 3.19 5.08 117.50
CA ASN A 4 3.01 4.41 118.83
C ASN A 4 4.00 4.94 119.92
N ALA A 5 3.72 4.69 121.21
CA ALA A 5 4.31 5.26 122.45
C ALA A 5 3.73 6.65 122.88
N GLU A 6 3.75 7.10 124.15
CA GLU A 6 4.57 6.74 125.34
C GLU A 6 3.77 6.41 126.64
N CYS A 7 4.43 6.31 127.82
CA CYS A 7 3.89 5.78 129.09
C CYS A 7 4.54 6.34 130.40
N ALA A 8 3.73 6.36 131.49
CA ALA A 8 4.08 6.10 132.92
C ALA A 8 4.80 7.14 133.88
N ALA A 9 4.66 6.86 135.21
CA ALA A 9 5.35 7.39 136.43
C ALA A 9 4.89 8.78 137.02
N ASP A 10 5.03 9.14 138.32
CA ASP A 10 5.71 8.56 139.54
C ASP A 10 5.12 9.02 140.95
N ALA A 11 5.76 8.77 142.14
CA ALA A 11 5.14 8.77 143.54
C ALA A 11 5.89 9.40 144.81
N THR A 12 5.46 9.13 146.09
CA THR A 12 5.97 9.43 147.53
C THR A 12 5.38 10.65 148.36
N GLY A 13 5.45 10.95 149.71
CA GLY A 13 5.91 10.42 151.07
C GLY A 13 5.97 11.59 152.18
N ALA A 14 6.16 11.58 153.55
CA ALA A 14 6.05 10.69 154.78
C ALA A 14 6.30 11.46 156.19
N ALA A 15 6.12 10.84 157.42
CA ALA A 15 6.55 11.21 158.86
C ALA A 15 5.76 12.28 159.74
N ALA A 16 5.89 12.60 161.09
CA ALA A 16 6.31 12.09 162.47
C ALA A 16 6.12 13.22 163.62
N ALA A 17 6.26 13.20 165.00
CA ALA A 17 6.19 12.31 166.23
C ALA A 17 6.33 13.09 167.65
N ALA A 18 6.25 12.44 168.86
CA ALA A 18 6.56 12.86 170.32
C ALA A 18 5.44 13.53 171.25
N ALA A 19 5.45 13.80 172.61
CA ALA A 19 6.35 13.76 173.84
C ALA A 19 5.62 13.81 175.28
N ALA A 20 6.29 13.84 176.49
CA ALA A 20 5.77 13.94 177.93
C ALA A 20 6.90 14.30 179.01
N PRO A 21 6.87 14.26 180.42
CA PRO A 21 5.91 14.15 181.61
C PRO A 21 6.15 15.24 182.78
N PRO A 22 6.44 15.08 184.15
CA PRO A 22 5.98 14.32 185.40
C PRO A 22 5.90 15.04 186.85
N SER A 23 5.41 14.37 187.96
CA SER A 23 5.94 14.28 189.42
C SER A 23 5.37 14.93 190.78
N ARG A 24 5.30 14.10 191.89
CA ARG A 24 5.48 14.30 193.43
C ARG A 24 4.38 14.92 194.38
N PHE A 25 4.35 14.95 195.76
CA PHE A 25 5.30 14.70 196.94
C PHE A 25 4.75 14.06 198.31
N LYS A 26 4.97 14.55 199.61
CA LYS A 26 4.76 13.74 200.91
C LYS A 26 4.15 14.25 202.34
N PRO A 27 4.79 14.34 203.57
CA PRO A 27 4.27 13.74 204.89
C PRO A 27 4.37 14.49 206.32
N ILE A 28 3.76 13.98 207.46
CA ILE A 28 4.07 14.29 208.94
C ILE A 28 3.45 13.32 210.05
N LEU A 29 3.92 13.33 211.34
CA LEU A 29 3.65 12.41 212.53
C LEU A 29 3.05 13.14 213.81
N ILE A 30 2.89 12.72 215.12
CA ILE A 30 3.37 11.70 216.15
C ILE A 30 2.29 11.52 217.33
N THR A 31 2.35 11.10 218.64
CA THR A 31 3.34 10.85 219.78
C THR A 31 2.76 10.18 221.11
N LYS A 32 3.57 9.45 221.96
CA LYS A 32 3.54 9.16 223.47
C LYS A 32 2.34 8.46 224.24
N VAL A 33 2.43 7.97 225.52
CA VAL A 33 3.35 7.01 226.27
C VAL A 33 2.89 6.74 227.74
N LEU A 34 2.97 5.46 228.21
CA LEU A 34 2.95 4.88 229.60
C LEU A 34 1.82 5.23 230.62
N GLY A 35 1.20 4.20 231.24
CA GLY A 35 0.23 4.31 232.35
C GLY A 35 -0.60 3.05 232.68
N VAL A 36 -0.07 1.84 232.50
CA VAL A 36 0.31 0.94 233.62
C VAL A 36 -0.87 0.31 234.42
N TYR A 37 -1.20 -0.92 234.01
CA TYR A 37 -1.75 -2.05 234.78
C TYR A 37 -3.16 -2.03 235.40
N SER A 38 -3.71 -0.94 235.94
CA SER A 38 -5.07 -1.01 236.54
C SER A 38 -6.23 -1.01 235.52
N ILE A 39 -5.95 -0.73 234.25
CA ILE A 39 -6.94 -0.56 233.16
C ILE A 39 -6.91 -1.73 232.16
N VAL A 40 -5.85 -2.55 232.17
CA VAL A 40 -5.58 -3.57 231.14
C VAL A 40 -6.70 -4.62 231.05
N ILE A 41 -7.24 -5.04 232.19
CA ILE A 41 -8.34 -6.02 232.25
C ILE A 41 -9.66 -5.41 231.80
N THR A 42 -10.00 -4.18 232.23
CA THR A 42 -11.27 -3.52 231.93
C THR A 42 -11.39 -3.05 230.47
N VAL A 43 -10.28 -2.75 229.79
CA VAL A 43 -10.29 -2.38 228.37
C VAL A 43 -10.23 -3.61 227.44
N ALA A 44 -9.59 -4.71 227.86
CA ALA A 44 -9.59 -5.96 227.08
C ALA A 44 -11.03 -6.47 226.80
N CYS A 45 -11.89 -6.50 227.82
CA CYS A 45 -13.30 -6.87 227.66
C CYS A 45 -14.09 -5.91 226.77
N ALA A 46 -13.79 -4.61 226.81
CA ALA A 46 -14.47 -3.61 225.98
C ALA A 46 -14.13 -3.74 224.49
N ILE A 47 -12.88 -4.10 224.16
CA ILE A 47 -12.41 -4.22 222.76
C ILE A 47 -12.95 -5.50 222.09
N LEU A 48 -13.00 -6.64 222.80
CA LEU A 48 -13.59 -7.88 222.24
C LEU A 48 -15.07 -7.69 221.85
N ILE A 49 -15.85 -7.02 222.71
CA ILE A 49 -17.29 -6.80 222.49
C ILE A 49 -17.54 -5.86 221.28
N ALA A 50 -16.64 -4.93 221.00
CA ALA A 50 -16.73 -4.05 219.83
C ALA A 50 -16.40 -4.77 218.51
N LEU A 51 -15.41 -5.67 218.50
CA LEU A 51 -14.92 -6.31 217.28
C LEU A 51 -15.89 -7.33 216.68
N LEU A 52 -16.63 -8.07 217.51
CA LEU A 52 -17.61 -9.07 217.03
C LEU A 52 -18.89 -8.44 216.43
N ALA A 53 -19.17 -7.16 216.71
CA ALA A 53 -20.46 -6.54 216.40
C ALA A 53 -20.57 -5.97 214.96
N SER A 54 -19.46 -5.79 214.24
CA SER A 54 -19.45 -5.11 212.93
C SER A 54 -19.40 -6.04 211.71
N SER A 55 -19.25 -7.36 211.90
CA SER A 55 -19.05 -8.31 210.80
C SER A 55 -20.35 -8.86 210.18
N SER A 56 -21.52 -8.50 210.72
CA SER A 56 -22.80 -9.18 210.41
C SER A 56 -23.66 -8.52 209.33
N LYS A 57 -23.18 -7.44 208.67
CA LYS A 57 -23.99 -6.65 207.72
C LYS A 57 -23.58 -6.78 206.25
N GLN A 58 -23.38 -8.01 205.79
CA GLN A 58 -23.27 -8.35 204.37
C GLN A 58 -24.09 -9.61 204.04
N SER A 59 -25.36 -9.43 203.68
CA SER A 59 -26.16 -10.44 202.99
C SER A 59 -27.29 -9.76 202.21
N ASN A 60 -27.71 -10.39 201.11
CA ASN A 60 -28.88 -10.06 200.28
C ASN A 60 -28.73 -8.82 199.35
N GLU A 61 -27.90 -8.92 198.30
CA GLU A 61 -28.30 -8.64 196.90
C GLU A 61 -27.14 -8.89 195.89
N LEU A 62 -26.71 -10.16 195.76
CA LEU A 62 -25.90 -10.68 194.62
C LEU A 62 -25.64 -12.18 194.82
N GLN A 63 -26.16 -13.07 193.96
CA GLN A 63 -25.58 -14.41 193.70
C GLN A 63 -26.29 -15.19 192.58
N ARG A 64 -25.70 -15.17 191.38
CA ARG A 64 -25.58 -16.23 190.33
C ARG A 64 -25.15 -15.54 189.03
N ASP A 65 -24.02 -15.84 188.40
CA ASP A 65 -22.88 -16.72 188.73
C ASP A 65 -21.60 -16.00 188.24
N GLY A 66 -20.39 -16.19 188.78
CA GLY A 66 -19.97 -16.95 189.96
C GLY A 66 -18.52 -17.45 189.81
N ILE A 67 -17.71 -17.38 190.88
CA ILE A 67 -16.77 -18.44 191.31
C ILE A 67 -16.16 -18.11 192.68
N SER A 68 -16.14 -19.14 193.53
CA SER A 68 -15.65 -19.22 194.91
C SER A 68 -14.34 -18.49 195.25
N ARG A 69 -14.35 -17.77 196.39
CA ARG A 69 -13.53 -18.12 197.58
C ARG A 69 -13.99 -17.34 198.83
N GLN A 70 -14.95 -17.92 199.56
CA GLN A 70 -15.50 -17.40 200.81
C GLN A 70 -15.46 -18.53 201.86
N GLY A 71 -14.36 -18.63 202.62
CA GLY A 71 -14.16 -19.74 203.55
C GLY A 71 -12.75 -19.90 204.14
N GLN A 72 -12.07 -18.81 204.50
CA GLN A 72 -10.79 -18.84 205.24
C GLN A 72 -10.68 -17.77 206.35
N CYS A 73 -11.77 -17.08 206.69
CA CYS A 73 -11.78 -16.08 207.77
C CYS A 73 -12.25 -16.65 209.12
N ASP A 74 -13.14 -17.65 209.09
CA ASP A 74 -13.94 -18.03 210.27
C ASP A 74 -13.21 -19.01 211.21
N GLU A 75 -12.46 -19.98 210.68
CA GLU A 75 -11.74 -21.01 211.48
C GLU A 75 -10.68 -20.46 212.46
N ARG A 76 -10.30 -19.17 212.36
CA ARG A 76 -9.30 -18.55 213.26
C ARG A 76 -9.88 -17.79 214.45
N VAL A 77 -11.20 -17.69 214.57
CA VAL A 77 -11.84 -17.03 215.73
C VAL A 77 -12.00 -18.01 216.89
N ASP A 78 -12.57 -19.19 216.64
CA ASP A 78 -12.91 -20.17 217.68
C ASP A 78 -11.68 -20.69 218.46
N GLY A 79 -10.54 -20.85 217.77
CA GLY A 79 -9.31 -21.36 218.39
C GLY A 79 -8.74 -20.48 219.50
N LEU A 80 -8.97 -19.16 219.45
CA LEU A 80 -8.49 -18.22 220.48
C LEU A 80 -9.41 -18.20 221.72
N GLN A 81 -10.66 -18.62 221.59
CA GLN A 81 -11.61 -18.66 222.70
C GLN A 81 -11.25 -19.77 223.71
N MET A 82 -10.87 -20.96 223.20
CA MET A 82 -10.57 -22.13 224.04
C MET A 82 -9.34 -21.95 224.96
N GLU A 83 -8.32 -21.18 224.56
CA GLU A 83 -7.16 -20.94 225.42
C GLU A 83 -7.46 -19.97 226.58
N PHE A 84 -8.46 -19.10 226.43
CA PHE A 84 -8.81 -18.10 227.45
C PHE A 84 -9.54 -18.73 228.63
N ASP A 85 -10.57 -19.56 228.37
CA ASP A 85 -11.40 -20.19 229.40
C ASP A 85 -10.58 -21.14 230.29
N GLY A 86 -9.61 -21.86 229.70
CA GLY A 86 -8.67 -22.71 230.45
C GLY A 86 -7.76 -21.95 231.42
N CYS A 87 -7.53 -20.66 231.19
CA CYS A 87 -6.72 -19.81 232.07
C CYS A 87 -7.51 -19.31 233.28
N VAL A 88 -8.80 -18.98 233.09
CA VAL A 88 -9.71 -18.52 234.17
C VAL A 88 -9.91 -19.60 235.23
N ALA A 89 -10.20 -20.84 234.81
CA ALA A 89 -10.44 -21.97 235.71
C ALA A 89 -9.27 -22.28 236.66
N SER A 90 -8.03 -21.97 236.26
CA SER A 90 -6.85 -22.21 237.09
C SER A 90 -6.66 -21.18 238.22
N MET A 91 -7.25 -19.98 238.13
CA MET A 91 -7.12 -18.95 239.18
C MET A 91 -8.10 -19.19 240.33
N GLU A 92 -9.32 -19.68 240.02
CA GLU A 92 -10.34 -20.02 241.02
C GLU A 92 -9.83 -21.06 242.03
N GLN A 93 -9.13 -22.10 241.54
CA GLN A 93 -8.63 -23.22 242.35
C GLN A 93 -7.46 -22.84 243.28
N ILE A 94 -6.75 -21.74 243.02
CA ILE A 94 -5.69 -21.24 243.92
C ILE A 94 -6.33 -20.54 245.13
N LYS A 95 -7.47 -19.86 244.93
CA LYS A 95 -8.17 -19.10 245.97
C LYS A 95 -8.65 -19.97 247.14
N GLU A 96 -9.34 -21.08 246.85
CA GLU A 96 -9.84 -22.01 247.90
C GLU A 96 -8.72 -22.53 248.81
N ARG A 97 -7.52 -22.76 248.26
CA ARG A 97 -6.38 -23.30 249.02
C ARG A 97 -5.78 -22.28 250.00
N CYS A 98 -5.89 -20.98 249.71
CA CYS A 98 -5.45 -19.92 250.62
C CYS A 98 -6.41 -19.75 251.82
N GLU A 99 -7.71 -19.95 251.62
CA GLU A 99 -8.72 -19.74 252.67
C GLU A 99 -8.70 -20.87 253.74
N ALA A 100 -8.22 -22.07 253.40
CA ALA A 100 -8.10 -23.20 254.33
C ALA A 100 -6.92 -23.10 255.33
N ALA A 101 -5.85 -22.36 255.00
CA ALA A 101 -4.59 -22.42 255.75
C ALA A 101 -4.57 -21.63 257.07
N VAL A 102 -5.46 -20.63 257.23
CA VAL A 102 -5.38 -19.61 258.29
C VAL A 102 -5.93 -20.10 259.65
N ALA A 103 -6.52 -21.30 259.71
CA ALA A 103 -7.29 -21.76 260.87
C ALA A 103 -6.48 -22.40 262.03
N ASP A 104 -5.30 -22.98 261.77
CA ASP A 104 -4.71 -23.96 262.72
C ASP A 104 -3.16 -23.97 262.74
N GLY A 105 -2.58 -22.88 263.24
CA GLY A 105 -1.13 -22.63 263.21
C GLY A 105 -0.28 -23.62 264.01
N ARG A 106 0.85 -24.07 263.43
CA ARG A 106 1.70 -25.10 264.05
C ARG A 106 3.24 -25.10 263.88
N ASN A 107 3.96 -24.29 263.10
CA ASN A 107 3.67 -23.15 262.21
C ASN A 107 4.69 -23.16 261.05
N ASN A 108 4.55 -24.11 260.12
CA ASN A 108 5.54 -24.46 259.09
C ASN A 108 5.69 -23.45 257.91
N ALA A 109 5.58 -22.15 258.16
CA ALA A 109 5.20 -21.18 257.12
C ALA A 109 6.25 -20.83 256.04
N THR A 110 7.49 -21.36 256.09
CA THR A 110 8.54 -20.95 255.14
C THR A 110 8.43 -21.56 253.75
N ASP A 111 8.04 -22.83 253.64
CA ASP A 111 8.26 -23.59 252.38
C ASP A 111 7.09 -23.43 251.39
N GLU A 112 5.85 -23.32 251.89
CA GLU A 112 4.68 -23.06 251.02
C GLU A 112 4.69 -21.66 250.40
N ALA A 113 5.31 -20.68 251.06
CA ALA A 113 5.46 -19.33 250.53
C ALA A 113 6.29 -19.31 249.23
N SER A 114 7.42 -20.05 249.19
CA SER A 114 8.24 -20.17 247.98
C SER A 114 7.52 -20.89 246.84
N SER A 115 6.71 -21.91 247.16
CA SER A 115 5.90 -22.65 246.18
C SER A 115 4.88 -21.75 245.47
N LEU A 116 4.18 -20.90 246.23
CA LEU A 116 3.18 -19.97 245.68
C LEU A 116 3.81 -18.82 244.87
N ILE A 117 4.97 -18.30 245.28
CA ILE A 117 5.68 -17.26 244.51
C ILE A 117 6.12 -17.78 243.14
N ALA A 118 6.73 -18.98 243.09
CA ALA A 118 7.15 -19.60 241.84
C ALA A 118 5.97 -19.86 240.86
N ALA A 119 4.80 -20.23 241.40
CA ALA A 119 3.58 -20.41 240.60
C ALA A 119 3.07 -19.09 239.99
N LEU A 120 3.13 -17.97 240.74
CA LEU A 120 2.75 -16.65 240.23
C LEU A 120 3.73 -16.13 239.16
N GLU A 121 5.03 -16.30 239.35
CA GLU A 121 6.03 -15.86 238.36
C GLU A 121 5.88 -16.62 237.03
N ALA A 122 5.59 -17.92 237.08
CA ALA A 122 5.33 -18.74 235.89
C ALA A 122 4.06 -18.33 235.13
N THR A 123 2.97 -17.96 235.83
CA THR A 123 1.74 -17.49 235.17
C THR A 123 1.87 -16.07 234.63
N ASN A 124 2.53 -15.17 235.36
CA ASN A 124 2.79 -13.80 234.89
C ASN A 124 3.73 -13.78 233.66
N GLY A 125 4.73 -14.67 233.62
CA GLY A 125 5.59 -14.89 232.44
C GLY A 125 4.80 -15.34 231.20
N ARG A 126 3.84 -16.27 231.36
CA ARG A 126 2.97 -16.72 230.25
C ARG A 126 2.05 -15.60 229.75
N LEU A 127 1.45 -14.82 230.66
CA LEU A 127 0.53 -13.73 230.29
C LEU A 127 1.26 -12.58 229.56
N ASN A 128 2.49 -12.25 229.97
CA ASN A 128 3.29 -11.24 229.28
C ASN A 128 3.71 -11.71 227.86
N ALA A 129 3.98 -13.01 227.68
CA ALA A 129 4.31 -13.57 226.36
C ALA A 129 3.14 -13.50 225.38
N THR A 130 1.91 -13.84 225.81
CA THR A 130 0.72 -13.73 224.93
C THR A 130 0.32 -12.28 224.65
N MET A 131 0.52 -11.35 225.60
CA MET A 131 0.31 -9.92 225.34
C MET A 131 1.29 -9.34 224.30
N ILE A 132 2.52 -9.85 224.22
CA ILE A 132 3.48 -9.44 223.17
C ILE A 132 3.05 -10.02 221.82
N ALA A 133 2.74 -11.33 221.75
CA ALA A 133 2.28 -11.97 220.51
C ALA A 133 1.01 -11.31 219.92
N ALA A 134 0.04 -10.95 220.78
CA ALA A 134 -1.17 -10.26 220.36
C ALA A 134 -0.92 -8.84 219.84
N ARG A 135 0.13 -8.16 220.33
CA ARG A 135 0.52 -6.82 219.85
C ARG A 135 1.11 -6.89 218.45
N ASP A 136 2.02 -7.83 218.22
CA ASP A 136 2.75 -7.95 216.95
C ASP A 136 1.82 -8.37 215.79
N GLU A 137 0.79 -9.20 216.05
CA GLU A 137 -0.23 -9.51 215.04
C GLU A 137 -1.11 -8.29 214.69
N ILE A 138 -1.42 -7.41 215.65
CA ILE A 138 -2.18 -6.19 215.38
C ILE A 138 -1.37 -5.23 214.48
N GLU A 139 -0.09 -5.02 214.78
CA GLU A 139 0.77 -4.11 214.01
C GLU A 139 0.98 -4.63 212.57
N MET A 140 1.09 -5.96 212.39
CA MET A 140 1.12 -6.62 211.08
C MET A 140 -0.19 -6.46 210.29
N ARG A 141 -1.36 -6.59 210.95
CA ARG A 141 -2.68 -6.38 210.31
C ARG A 141 -2.89 -4.92 209.90
N THR A 142 -2.39 -3.95 210.67
CA THR A 142 -2.44 -2.53 210.31
C THR A 142 -1.67 -2.24 209.02
N ALA A 143 -0.46 -2.79 208.88
CA ALA A 143 0.33 -2.65 207.65
C ALA A 143 -0.34 -3.28 206.41
N SER A 144 -1.06 -4.40 206.60
CA SER A 144 -1.82 -5.07 205.53
C SER A 144 -2.97 -4.21 204.98
N ASN A 145 -3.74 -3.55 205.86
CA ASN A 145 -4.86 -2.70 205.43
C ASN A 145 -4.40 -1.47 204.62
N GLU A 146 -3.27 -0.85 204.96
CA GLU A 146 -2.71 0.25 204.15
C GLU A 146 -2.28 -0.20 202.74
N ALA A 147 -1.85 -1.44 202.56
CA ALA A 147 -1.55 -1.99 201.23
C ALA A 147 -2.84 -2.19 200.40
N CYS A 148 -3.89 -2.72 201.02
CA CYS A 148 -5.18 -2.97 200.38
C CYS A 148 -5.84 -1.68 199.87
N VAL A 149 -5.80 -0.58 200.65
CA VAL A 149 -6.37 0.71 200.24
C VAL A 149 -5.69 1.29 199.00
N ARG A 150 -4.37 1.13 198.83
CA ARG A 150 -3.66 1.57 197.61
C ARG A 150 -4.05 0.71 196.42
N SER A 151 -4.11 -0.61 196.59
CA SER A 151 -4.50 -1.54 195.52
C SER A 151 -5.91 -1.31 194.98
N ASN A 152 -6.84 -0.77 195.79
CA ASN A 152 -8.18 -0.42 195.31
C ASN A 152 -8.19 0.86 194.47
N ALA A 153 -7.38 1.87 194.82
CA ALA A 153 -7.25 3.09 194.01
C ALA A 153 -6.65 2.78 192.62
N ASP A 154 -5.60 1.96 192.57
CA ASP A 154 -4.98 1.51 191.32
C ASP A 154 -5.98 0.72 190.43
N LEU A 155 -6.98 0.07 191.02
CA LEU A 155 -8.05 -0.65 190.31
C LEU A 155 -9.17 0.26 189.78
N GLU A 156 -9.48 1.38 190.46
CA GLU A 156 -10.45 2.36 189.95
C GLU A 156 -9.90 3.09 188.70
N ASP A 157 -8.63 3.54 188.74
CA ASP A 157 -7.96 4.14 187.57
C ASP A 157 -7.83 3.12 186.41
N SER A 158 -7.56 1.85 186.71
CA SER A 158 -7.52 0.78 185.70
C SER A 158 -8.87 0.55 185.04
N ASN A 159 -9.98 0.60 185.79
CA ASN A 159 -11.33 0.49 185.25
C ASN A 159 -11.72 1.71 184.38
N ALA A 160 -11.30 2.93 184.78
CA ALA A 160 -11.51 4.12 183.97
C ALA A 160 -10.77 4.02 182.61
N SER A 161 -9.53 3.52 182.62
CA SER A 161 -8.72 3.28 181.41
C SER A 161 -9.32 2.21 180.48
N LEU A 162 -9.81 1.10 181.05
CA LEU A 162 -10.49 0.04 180.31
C LEU A 162 -11.78 0.53 179.64
N ASN A 163 -12.59 1.35 180.33
CA ASN A 163 -13.84 1.86 179.77
C ASN A 163 -13.59 2.86 178.62
N ALA A 164 -12.54 3.70 178.71
CA ALA A 164 -12.11 4.56 177.61
C ALA A 164 -11.65 3.74 176.38
N SER A 165 -10.91 2.65 176.60
CA SER A 165 -10.47 1.74 175.53
C SER A 165 -11.65 1.00 174.89
N LEU A 166 -12.69 0.66 175.66
CA LEU A 166 -13.91 0.02 175.16
C LEU A 166 -14.72 0.95 174.24
N ILE A 167 -14.77 2.25 174.54
CA ILE A 167 -15.41 3.26 173.69
C ILE A 167 -14.64 3.39 172.36
N ALA A 168 -13.32 3.57 172.40
CA ALA A 168 -12.50 3.69 171.19
C ALA A 168 -12.57 2.44 170.29
N SER A 169 -12.64 1.25 170.89
CA SER A 169 -12.85 -0.02 170.17
C SER A 169 -14.22 -0.08 169.47
N ARG A 170 -15.25 0.50 170.09
CA ARG A 170 -16.61 0.57 169.51
C ARG A 170 -16.67 1.52 168.32
N GLU A 171 -16.03 2.68 168.41
CA GLU A 171 -15.89 3.64 167.29
C GLU A 171 -15.16 3.01 166.10
N GLN A 172 -14.06 2.26 166.34
CA GLN A 172 -13.40 1.49 165.28
C GLN A 172 -14.32 0.44 164.64
N HIS A 173 -15.16 -0.24 165.42
CA HIS A 173 -16.08 -1.25 164.89
C HIS A 173 -17.20 -0.62 164.04
N GLU A 174 -17.72 0.56 164.39
CA GLU A 174 -18.69 1.29 163.58
C GLU A 174 -18.05 1.81 162.28
N ALA A 175 -16.83 2.36 162.34
CA ALA A 175 -16.07 2.75 161.15
C ALA A 175 -15.77 1.57 160.19
N LEU A 176 -15.39 0.40 160.73
CA LEU A 176 -15.23 -0.83 159.95
C LEU A 176 -16.53 -1.32 159.33
N THR A 177 -17.67 -1.12 160.00
CA THR A 177 -18.99 -1.50 159.49
C THR A 177 -19.40 -0.61 158.32
N ALA A 178 -19.19 0.70 158.42
CA ALA A 178 -19.41 1.65 157.32
C ALA A 178 -18.48 1.38 156.12
N SER A 179 -17.19 1.11 156.38
CA SER A 179 -16.22 0.73 155.34
C SER A 179 -16.62 -0.55 154.61
N ARG A 180 -17.13 -1.55 155.34
CA ARG A 180 -17.63 -2.81 154.74
C ARG A 180 -18.87 -2.61 153.87
N ALA A 181 -19.76 -1.67 154.22
CA ALA A 181 -20.91 -1.32 153.38
C ALA A 181 -20.44 -0.70 152.06
N ALA A 182 -19.62 0.35 152.10
CA ALA A 182 -19.09 1.00 150.90
C ALA A 182 -18.31 0.02 149.99
N CYS A 183 -17.54 -0.90 150.58
CA CYS A 183 -16.84 -1.94 149.83
C CYS A 183 -17.78 -2.98 149.19
N SER A 184 -19.00 -3.17 149.73
CA SER A 184 -20.04 -3.98 149.11
C SER A 184 -20.68 -3.27 147.92
N ASP A 185 -20.92 -1.97 148.04
CA ASP A 185 -21.56 -1.16 146.99
C ASP A 185 -20.62 -1.02 145.77
N SER A 186 -19.33 -0.71 145.97
CA SER A 186 -18.36 -0.72 144.88
C SER A 186 -18.17 -2.11 144.24
N ASN A 187 -18.41 -3.20 144.98
CA ASN A 187 -18.38 -4.55 144.40
C ASN A 187 -19.64 -4.85 143.56
N ALA A 188 -20.77 -4.17 143.82
CA ALA A 188 -21.95 -4.21 142.95
C ALA A 188 -21.72 -3.37 141.68
N GLU A 189 -21.16 -2.17 141.79
CA GLU A 189 -20.76 -1.34 140.64
C GLU A 189 -19.76 -2.07 139.73
N LEU A 190 -18.75 -2.73 140.30
CA LEU A 190 -17.80 -3.54 139.55
C LEU A 190 -18.46 -4.73 138.82
N GLN A 191 -19.53 -5.32 139.38
CA GLN A 191 -20.28 -6.37 138.68
C GLN A 191 -21.08 -5.82 137.50
N ASP A 192 -21.74 -4.67 137.63
CA ASP A 192 -22.46 -4.06 136.49
C ASP A 192 -21.50 -3.51 135.43
N LEU A 193 -20.36 -2.94 135.82
CA LEU A 193 -19.30 -2.56 134.88
C LEU A 193 -18.77 -3.78 134.10
N ASN A 194 -18.59 -4.92 134.77
CA ASN A 194 -18.15 -6.16 134.15
C ASN A 194 -19.23 -6.78 133.24
N ARG A 195 -20.53 -6.65 133.58
CA ARG A 195 -21.64 -6.99 132.66
C ARG A 195 -21.61 -6.10 131.42
N GLY A 196 -21.43 -4.79 131.59
CA GLY A 196 -21.30 -3.83 130.50
C GLY A 196 -20.12 -4.12 129.56
N LEU A 197 -18.94 -4.39 130.12
CA LEU A 197 -17.73 -4.79 129.39
C LEU A 197 -17.91 -6.09 128.60
N ASN A 198 -18.61 -7.08 129.16
CA ASN A 198 -18.93 -8.30 128.42
C ASN A 198 -19.93 -8.03 127.29
N ALA A 199 -20.95 -7.18 127.51
CA ALA A 199 -21.91 -6.81 126.48
C ALA A 199 -21.24 -6.07 125.30
N THR A 200 -20.35 -5.11 125.57
CA THR A 200 -19.59 -4.42 124.51
C THR A 200 -18.58 -5.33 123.82
N LEU A 201 -17.94 -6.27 124.55
CA LEU A 201 -17.08 -7.30 123.95
C LEU A 201 -17.87 -8.24 123.01
N PHE A 202 -19.11 -8.60 123.34
CA PHE A 202 -19.97 -9.39 122.45
C PHE A 202 -20.44 -8.57 121.24
N ALA A 203 -20.81 -7.29 121.42
CA ALA A 203 -21.18 -6.40 120.32
C ALA A 203 -20.01 -6.22 119.34
N SER A 204 -18.82 -5.86 119.83
CA SER A 204 -17.62 -5.68 119.02
C SER A 204 -17.18 -6.98 118.31
N ARG A 205 -17.35 -8.15 118.94
CA ARG A 205 -17.15 -9.45 118.27
C ARG A 205 -18.21 -9.74 117.18
N GLY A 206 -19.43 -9.22 117.34
CA GLY A 206 -20.46 -9.25 116.30
C GLY A 206 -20.09 -8.36 115.11
N GLU A 207 -19.73 -7.10 115.38
CA GLU A 207 -19.25 -6.13 114.39
C GLU A 207 -18.02 -6.65 113.64
N TYR A 208 -17.02 -7.20 114.33
CA TYR A 208 -15.84 -7.79 113.70
C TYR A 208 -16.20 -8.99 112.81
N ARG A 209 -17.20 -9.80 113.16
CA ARG A 209 -17.69 -10.88 112.29
C ARG A 209 -18.38 -10.35 111.04
N VAL A 210 -19.20 -9.30 111.16
CA VAL A 210 -19.86 -8.64 110.01
C VAL A 210 -18.82 -7.97 109.11
N LEU A 211 -17.86 -7.24 109.69
CA LEU A 211 -16.77 -6.59 108.96
C LEU A 211 -15.86 -7.61 108.26
N ASN A 212 -15.50 -8.72 108.92
CA ASN A 212 -14.71 -9.78 108.30
C ASN A 212 -15.48 -10.53 107.20
N ALA A 213 -16.78 -10.78 107.37
CA ALA A 213 -17.62 -11.35 106.32
C ALA A 213 -17.75 -10.41 105.11
N SER A 214 -17.92 -9.11 105.36
CA SER A 214 -17.91 -8.06 104.33
C SER A 214 -16.56 -7.98 103.61
N ASN A 215 -15.45 -8.06 104.34
CA ASN A 215 -14.10 -8.08 103.78
C ASN A 215 -13.86 -9.33 102.90
N VAL A 216 -14.30 -10.52 103.34
CA VAL A 216 -14.22 -11.75 102.51
C VAL A 216 -15.09 -11.66 101.27
N ALA A 217 -16.27 -11.02 101.35
CA ALA A 217 -17.12 -10.76 100.18
C ALA A 217 -16.47 -9.75 99.21
N CYS A 218 -15.85 -8.69 99.73
CA CYS A 218 -15.10 -7.70 98.97
C CYS A 218 -13.89 -8.32 98.26
N VAL A 219 -13.07 -9.13 98.96
CA VAL A 219 -11.95 -9.87 98.37
C VAL A 219 -12.41 -10.83 97.27
N ARG A 220 -13.54 -11.52 97.45
CA ARG A 220 -14.12 -12.34 96.38
C ARG A 220 -14.56 -11.49 95.18
N SER A 221 -15.29 -10.40 95.42
CA SER A 221 -15.73 -9.48 94.35
C SER A 221 -14.54 -8.86 93.60
N ASN A 222 -13.44 -8.58 94.27
CA ASN A 222 -12.22 -8.10 93.63
C ASN A 222 -11.56 -9.19 92.77
N ALA A 223 -11.48 -10.44 93.26
CA ALA A 223 -10.96 -11.55 92.47
C ALA A 223 -11.85 -11.88 91.25
N GLU A 224 -13.17 -11.74 91.38
CA GLU A 224 -14.12 -11.85 90.27
C GLU A 224 -13.92 -10.71 89.25
N LEU A 225 -13.72 -9.46 89.72
CA LEU A 225 -13.41 -8.31 88.87
C LEU A 225 -12.05 -8.43 88.17
N GLU A 226 -11.00 -8.88 88.88
CA GLU A 226 -9.69 -9.20 88.31
C GLU A 226 -9.79 -10.27 87.21
N GLY A 227 -10.60 -11.32 87.44
CA GLY A 227 -10.95 -12.31 86.41
C GLY A 227 -11.58 -11.66 85.18
N THR A 228 -12.65 -10.86 85.35
CA THR A 228 -13.31 -10.20 84.22
C THR A 228 -12.41 -9.20 83.49
N ASN A 229 -11.47 -8.54 84.18
CA ASN A 229 -10.50 -7.66 83.54
C ASN A 229 -9.47 -8.45 82.71
N LEU A 230 -9.06 -9.64 83.15
CA LEU A 230 -8.19 -10.53 82.38
C LEU A 230 -8.91 -11.09 81.15
N ASP A 231 -10.18 -11.48 81.28
CA ASP A 231 -11.01 -11.93 80.15
C ASP A 231 -11.23 -10.80 79.13
N LEU A 232 -11.55 -9.59 79.59
CA LEU A 232 -11.70 -8.40 78.73
C LEU A 232 -10.37 -8.00 78.06
N GLN A 233 -9.24 -8.10 78.75
CA GLN A 233 -7.93 -7.86 78.14
C GLN A 233 -7.63 -8.91 77.06
N ALA A 234 -7.94 -10.19 77.30
CA ALA A 234 -7.78 -11.25 76.30
C ALA A 234 -8.70 -11.06 75.08
N GLU A 235 -9.90 -10.50 75.27
CA GLU A 235 -10.80 -10.10 74.17
C GLU A 235 -10.25 -8.89 73.40
N VAL A 236 -9.76 -7.85 74.08
CA VAL A 236 -9.06 -6.71 73.44
C VAL A 236 -7.86 -7.18 72.62
N ASP A 237 -6.98 -7.98 73.20
CA ASP A 237 -5.83 -8.58 72.51
C ASP A 237 -6.27 -9.39 71.28
N ALA A 238 -7.41 -10.07 71.35
CA ALA A 238 -7.97 -10.85 70.23
C ALA A 238 -8.59 -9.97 69.13
N LEU A 239 -9.24 -8.86 69.52
CA LEU A 239 -9.78 -7.85 68.61
C LEU A 239 -8.67 -7.07 67.91
N GLU A 240 -7.61 -6.66 68.62
CA GLU A 240 -6.43 -6.03 68.01
C GLU A 240 -5.76 -6.95 66.98
N ARG A 241 -5.56 -8.24 67.34
CA ARG A 241 -5.09 -9.26 66.38
C ARG A 241 -6.08 -9.53 65.24
N SER A 242 -7.35 -9.15 65.35
CA SER A 242 -8.33 -9.20 64.27
C SER A 242 -8.24 -7.98 63.36
N VAL A 243 -8.10 -6.78 63.94
CA VAL A 243 -7.89 -5.51 63.23
C VAL A 243 -6.60 -5.53 62.43
N LEU A 244 -5.49 -6.02 63.01
CA LEU A 244 -4.21 -6.18 62.30
C LEU A 244 -4.37 -7.08 61.07
N ARG A 245 -4.91 -8.31 61.23
CA ARG A 245 -5.18 -9.21 60.09
C ARG A 245 -6.11 -8.60 59.05
N MET A 246 -7.08 -7.79 59.46
CA MET A 246 -7.99 -7.09 58.55
C MET A 246 -7.27 -6.00 57.76
N ASN A 247 -6.35 -5.26 58.41
CA ASN A 247 -5.48 -4.29 57.77
C ASN A 247 -4.48 -4.96 56.80
N ASP A 248 -3.85 -6.07 57.21
CA ASP A 248 -2.98 -6.88 56.34
C ASP A 248 -3.74 -7.32 55.05
N THR A 249 -5.00 -7.77 55.18
CA THR A 249 -5.82 -8.10 54.01
C THR A 249 -6.25 -6.87 53.21
N LEU A 250 -6.42 -5.71 53.84
CA LEU A 250 -6.77 -4.47 53.14
C LEU A 250 -5.57 -3.97 52.31
N GLU A 251 -4.36 -3.99 52.86
CA GLU A 251 -3.12 -3.67 52.13
C GLU A 251 -2.89 -4.63 50.96
N MET A 252 -3.15 -5.93 51.16
CA MET A 252 -3.14 -6.92 50.07
C MET A 252 -4.19 -6.61 48.98
N TYR A 253 -5.40 -6.16 49.35
CA TYR A 253 -6.42 -5.76 48.38
C TYR A 253 -6.11 -4.43 47.69
N VAL A 254 -5.40 -3.50 48.33
CA VAL A 254 -4.90 -2.28 47.68
C VAL A 254 -3.84 -2.65 46.64
N ALA A 255 -2.82 -3.41 47.01
CA ALA A 255 -1.78 -3.87 46.08
C ALA A 255 -2.36 -4.65 44.89
N LEU A 256 -3.34 -5.53 45.12
CA LEU A 256 -4.02 -6.26 44.03
C LEU A 256 -4.86 -5.36 43.11
N ASN A 257 -5.40 -4.24 43.60
CA ASN A 257 -6.09 -3.26 42.76
C ASN A 257 -5.10 -2.38 41.98
N ASP A 258 -3.94 -2.05 42.58
CA ASP A 258 -2.87 -1.31 41.90
C ASP A 258 -2.24 -2.17 40.78
N ASP A 259 -1.91 -3.44 41.06
CA ASP A 259 -1.50 -4.44 40.07
C ASP A 259 -2.54 -4.54 38.92
N LEU A 260 -3.83 -4.60 39.27
CA LEU A 260 -4.91 -4.70 38.29
C LEU A 260 -5.06 -3.42 37.45
N ALA A 261 -4.82 -2.25 38.02
CA ALA A 261 -4.82 -0.98 37.29
C ALA A 261 -3.65 -0.90 36.30
N GLU A 262 -2.44 -1.28 36.70
CA GLU A 262 -1.27 -1.37 35.80
C GLU A 262 -1.54 -2.35 34.64
N ASN A 263 -2.09 -3.53 34.94
CA ASN A 263 -2.48 -4.50 33.90
C ASN A 263 -3.57 -3.97 32.95
N VAL A 264 -4.48 -3.09 33.41
CA VAL A 264 -5.47 -2.45 32.54
C VAL A 264 -4.82 -1.38 31.66
N GLU A 265 -3.91 -0.56 32.19
CA GLU A 265 -3.18 0.44 31.40
C GLU A 265 -2.31 -0.21 30.30
N ASP A 266 -1.61 -1.30 30.62
CA ASP A 266 -0.84 -2.11 29.65
C ASP A 266 -1.72 -2.73 28.56
N LEU A 267 -2.93 -3.20 28.92
CA LEU A 267 -3.91 -3.74 27.96
C LEU A 267 -4.51 -2.66 27.08
N GLU A 268 -4.82 -1.48 27.62
CA GLU A 268 -5.29 -0.33 26.84
C GLU A 268 -4.20 0.15 25.87
N ALA A 269 -2.96 0.33 26.34
CA ALA A 269 -1.81 0.70 25.50
C ALA A 269 -1.55 -0.31 24.37
N SER A 270 -1.69 -1.61 24.67
CA SER A 270 -1.58 -2.70 23.68
C SER A 270 -2.70 -2.65 22.64
N ASN A 271 -3.95 -2.45 23.08
CA ASN A 271 -5.13 -2.34 22.21
C ASN A 271 -5.05 -1.10 21.29
N ASP A 272 -4.50 -0.01 21.81
CA ASP A 272 -4.23 1.21 21.06
C ASP A 272 -3.11 0.99 20.02
N GLU A 273 -2.06 0.22 20.34
CA GLU A 273 -1.07 -0.20 19.34
C GLU A 273 -1.67 -1.11 18.25
N TYR A 274 -2.52 -2.09 18.62
CA TYR A 274 -3.24 -2.91 17.64
C TYR A 274 -4.13 -2.06 16.73
N SER A 275 -4.84 -1.06 17.28
CA SER A 275 -5.67 -0.13 16.51
C SER A 275 -4.86 0.70 15.52
N ARG A 276 -3.67 1.18 15.91
CA ARG A 276 -2.70 1.84 15.02
C ARG A 276 -2.20 0.88 13.93
N ARG A 277 -1.83 -0.36 14.28
CA ARG A 277 -1.38 -1.40 13.32
C ARG A 277 -2.47 -1.78 12.30
N ILE A 278 -3.72 -1.95 12.75
CA ILE A 278 -4.87 -2.23 11.88
C ILE A 278 -5.11 -1.08 10.91
N SER A 279 -5.00 0.17 11.37
CA SER A 279 -5.15 1.36 10.52
C SER A 279 -4.09 1.39 9.40
N ALA A 280 -2.81 1.22 9.76
CA ALA A 280 -1.72 1.18 8.78
C ALA A 280 -1.81 -0.01 7.80
N LEU A 281 -2.28 -1.18 8.25
CA LEU A 281 -2.56 -2.32 7.38
C LEU A 281 -3.70 -2.03 6.40
N ASN A 282 -4.74 -1.33 6.82
CA ASN A 282 -5.86 -0.94 5.96
C ASN A 282 -5.44 0.10 4.91
N GLU A 283 -4.61 1.09 5.27
CA GLU A 283 -4.00 2.02 4.31
C GLU A 283 -3.12 1.28 3.28
N SER A 284 -2.30 0.34 3.74
CA SER A 284 -1.48 -0.51 2.86
C SER A 284 -2.33 -1.36 1.91
N LEU A 285 -3.46 -1.89 2.38
CA LEU A 285 -4.42 -2.65 1.57
C LEU A 285 -5.10 -1.77 0.51
N ILE A 286 -5.46 -0.53 0.84
CA ILE A 286 -6.03 0.45 -0.09
C ILE A 286 -5.00 0.78 -1.19
N GLU A 287 -3.75 1.05 -0.82
CA GLU A 287 -2.67 1.36 -1.78
C GLU A 287 -2.32 0.15 -2.66
N ALA A 288 -2.28 -1.06 -2.09
CA ALA A 288 -2.08 -2.29 -2.86
C ALA A 288 -3.22 -2.55 -3.85
N ARG A 289 -4.47 -2.28 -3.45
CA ARG A 289 -5.64 -2.35 -4.32
C ARG A 289 -5.56 -1.31 -5.45
N ARG A 290 -5.21 -0.06 -5.13
CA ARG A 290 -5.05 1.04 -6.10
C ARG A 290 -4.04 0.67 -7.18
N ARG A 291 -2.86 0.15 -6.79
CA ARG A 291 -1.84 -0.37 -7.74
C ARG A 291 -2.34 -1.57 -8.55
N GLY A 292 -3.14 -2.44 -7.94
CA GLY A 292 -3.78 -3.56 -8.63
C GLY A 292 -4.86 -3.14 -9.65
N GLU A 293 -5.44 -1.95 -9.49
CA GLU A 293 -6.37 -1.34 -10.45
C GLU A 293 -5.57 -0.61 -11.57
N GLU A 294 -4.54 0.17 -11.23
CA GLU A 294 -3.58 0.76 -12.20
C GLU A 294 -2.93 -0.29 -13.12
N LEU A 295 -2.54 -1.45 -12.59
CA LEU A 295 -1.97 -2.55 -13.37
C LEU A 295 -2.98 -3.23 -14.29
N ARG A 296 -4.29 -3.26 -13.94
CA ARG A 296 -5.33 -3.77 -14.85
C ARG A 296 -5.53 -2.81 -16.01
N ASP A 297 -5.60 -1.51 -15.75
CA ASP A 297 -5.77 -0.50 -16.80
C ASP A 297 -4.55 -0.44 -17.72
N SER A 298 -3.33 -0.55 -17.17
CA SER A 298 -2.12 -0.67 -17.98
C SER A 298 -2.11 -1.94 -18.85
N ASN A 299 -2.53 -3.09 -18.32
CA ASN A 299 -2.66 -4.33 -19.10
C ASN A 299 -3.75 -4.23 -20.18
N ARG A 300 -4.84 -3.51 -19.93
CA ARG A 300 -5.87 -3.21 -20.94
C ARG A 300 -5.29 -2.38 -22.08
N VAL A 301 -4.58 -1.29 -21.77
CA VAL A 301 -3.88 -0.46 -22.77
C VAL A 301 -2.85 -1.26 -23.57
N PHE A 302 -2.16 -2.23 -22.95
CA PHE A 302 -1.29 -3.15 -23.69
C PHE A 302 -2.07 -4.10 -24.61
N SER A 303 -3.22 -4.63 -24.18
CA SER A 303 -4.10 -5.45 -25.03
C SER A 303 -4.62 -4.67 -26.24
N ASP A 304 -5.21 -3.49 -26.02
CA ASP A 304 -5.74 -2.62 -27.08
C ASP A 304 -4.63 -2.27 -28.11
N ARG A 305 -3.38 -2.10 -27.63
CA ARG A 305 -2.21 -1.81 -28.48
C ARG A 305 -1.70 -3.05 -29.23
N ILE A 306 -1.81 -4.25 -28.66
CA ILE A 306 -1.50 -5.52 -29.34
C ILE A 306 -2.51 -5.77 -30.46
N ASP A 307 -3.80 -5.54 -30.22
CA ASP A 307 -4.85 -5.70 -31.23
C ASP A 307 -4.70 -4.70 -32.37
N ALA A 308 -4.38 -3.44 -32.07
CA ALA A 308 -4.02 -2.45 -33.08
C ALA A 308 -2.78 -2.86 -33.90
N LEU A 309 -1.74 -3.42 -33.26
CA LEU A 309 -0.54 -3.90 -33.94
C LEU A 309 -0.85 -5.07 -34.88
N ASN A 310 -1.62 -6.06 -34.39
CA ASN A 310 -2.09 -7.20 -35.16
C ASN A 310 -2.87 -6.76 -36.41
N GLU A 311 -3.75 -5.77 -36.28
CA GLU A 311 -4.51 -5.26 -37.42
C GLU A 311 -3.62 -4.53 -38.43
N THR A 312 -2.65 -3.73 -37.99
CA THR A 312 -1.65 -3.16 -38.91
C THR A 312 -0.82 -4.23 -39.63
N SER A 313 -0.51 -5.34 -38.96
CA SER A 313 0.20 -6.47 -39.56
C SER A 313 -0.65 -7.20 -40.60
N ARG A 314 -1.96 -7.40 -40.36
CA ARG A 314 -2.90 -7.97 -41.35
C ARG A 314 -3.01 -7.08 -42.59
N ARG A 315 -3.16 -5.76 -42.39
CA ARG A 315 -3.22 -4.80 -43.50
C ARG A 315 -1.94 -4.83 -44.34
N LEU A 316 -0.77 -4.82 -43.69
CA LEU A 316 0.51 -4.86 -44.39
C LEU A 316 0.71 -6.17 -45.17
N ALA A 317 0.27 -7.31 -44.64
CA ALA A 317 0.27 -8.59 -45.37
C ALA A 317 -0.62 -8.52 -46.63
N SER A 318 -1.82 -7.95 -46.52
CA SER A 318 -2.71 -7.76 -47.68
C SER A 318 -2.13 -6.80 -48.74
N GLU A 319 -1.41 -5.75 -48.31
CA GLU A 319 -0.67 -4.85 -49.21
C GLU A 319 0.48 -5.58 -49.92
N VAL A 320 1.20 -6.47 -49.22
CA VAL A 320 2.24 -7.33 -49.83
C VAL A 320 1.64 -8.31 -50.85
N ASP A 321 0.52 -8.98 -50.55
CA ASP A 321 -0.15 -9.88 -51.49
C ASP A 321 -0.60 -9.15 -52.76
N GLN A 322 -1.10 -7.91 -52.62
CA GLN A 322 -1.48 -7.05 -53.76
C GLN A 322 -0.25 -6.62 -54.58
N LEU A 323 0.86 -6.26 -53.94
CA LEU A 323 2.12 -5.94 -54.61
C LEU A 323 2.73 -7.16 -55.33
N GLN A 324 2.61 -8.36 -54.75
CA GLN A 324 3.05 -9.60 -55.39
C GLN A 324 2.16 -9.95 -56.59
N SER A 325 0.85 -9.82 -56.48
CA SER A 325 -0.12 -10.03 -57.58
C SER A 325 0.13 -9.06 -58.75
N THR A 326 0.29 -7.77 -58.46
CA THR A 326 0.61 -6.75 -59.50
C THR A 326 1.99 -6.97 -60.11
N THR A 327 2.98 -7.44 -59.34
CA THR A 327 4.29 -7.85 -59.87
C THR A 327 4.18 -9.05 -60.82
N VAL A 328 3.32 -10.03 -60.53
CA VAL A 328 3.05 -11.16 -61.46
C VAL A 328 2.37 -10.67 -62.74
N ALA A 329 1.41 -9.75 -62.64
CA ALA A 329 0.73 -9.16 -63.80
C ALA A 329 1.70 -8.34 -64.68
N LEU A 330 2.56 -7.52 -64.08
CA LEU A 330 3.60 -6.76 -64.79
C LEU A 330 4.63 -7.67 -65.48
N ASN A 331 4.99 -8.79 -64.85
CA ASN A 331 5.85 -9.79 -65.50
C ASN A 331 5.15 -10.50 -66.66
N ALA A 332 3.83 -10.67 -66.62
CA ALA A 332 3.08 -11.23 -67.74
C ALA A 332 3.01 -10.24 -68.93
N THR A 333 2.72 -8.96 -68.69
CA THR A 333 2.69 -7.94 -69.76
C THR A 333 4.08 -7.68 -70.33
N ALA A 334 5.14 -7.68 -69.52
CA ALA A 334 6.52 -7.55 -69.99
C ALA A 334 6.93 -8.69 -70.95
N ARG A 335 6.52 -9.94 -70.67
CA ARG A 335 6.72 -11.08 -71.59
C ARG A 335 5.94 -10.92 -72.88
N GLU A 336 4.70 -10.43 -72.81
CA GLU A 336 3.88 -10.21 -74.00
C GLU A 336 4.44 -9.08 -74.89
N TYR A 337 4.95 -8.00 -74.29
CA TYR A 337 5.70 -6.97 -75.03
C TYR A 337 6.99 -7.54 -75.65
N ALA A 338 7.74 -8.39 -74.94
CA ALA A 338 8.91 -9.06 -75.52
C ALA A 338 8.54 -9.97 -76.70
N ARG A 339 7.42 -10.70 -76.61
CA ARG A 339 6.87 -11.53 -77.69
C ARG A 339 6.45 -10.70 -78.90
N LEU A 340 5.74 -9.59 -78.67
CA LEU A 340 5.35 -8.64 -79.71
C LEU A 340 6.57 -7.98 -80.37
N ASN A 341 7.58 -7.61 -79.60
CA ASN A 341 8.80 -7.01 -80.13
C ASN A 341 9.60 -8.01 -80.98
N GLY A 342 9.68 -9.27 -80.57
CA GLY A 342 10.27 -10.34 -81.39
C GLY A 342 9.51 -10.61 -82.69
N LEU A 343 8.17 -10.55 -82.67
CA LEU A 343 7.36 -10.59 -83.89
C LEU A 343 7.58 -9.34 -84.76
N LEU A 344 7.81 -8.16 -84.17
CA LEU A 344 8.09 -6.95 -84.92
C LEU A 344 9.46 -7.03 -85.60
N THR A 345 10.50 -7.49 -84.90
CA THR A 345 11.82 -7.80 -85.48
C THR A 345 11.69 -8.75 -86.65
N ALA A 346 11.06 -9.93 -86.48
CA ALA A 346 10.89 -10.90 -87.56
C ALA A 346 10.09 -10.36 -88.78
N ASN A 347 9.23 -9.35 -88.59
CA ASN A 347 8.58 -8.64 -89.70
C ASN A 347 9.50 -7.60 -90.37
N VAL A 348 10.37 -6.93 -89.61
CA VAL A 348 11.41 -6.04 -90.16
C VAL A 348 12.41 -6.87 -90.97
N ASP A 349 12.94 -7.96 -90.43
CA ASP A 349 13.88 -8.87 -91.12
C ASP A 349 13.29 -9.37 -92.45
N ARG A 350 11.99 -9.71 -92.46
CA ARG A 350 11.28 -10.14 -93.68
C ARG A 350 11.06 -9.00 -94.67
N LEU A 351 10.76 -7.78 -94.20
CA LEU A 351 10.62 -6.61 -95.07
C LEU A 351 11.97 -6.19 -95.66
N GLU A 352 13.06 -6.30 -94.91
CA GLU A 352 14.43 -6.07 -95.37
C GLU A 352 14.80 -7.08 -96.47
N TYR A 353 14.58 -8.38 -96.25
CA TYR A 353 14.74 -9.41 -97.27
C TYR A 353 13.90 -9.13 -98.54
N THR A 354 12.62 -8.78 -98.40
CA THR A 354 11.76 -8.45 -99.54
C THR A 354 12.24 -7.19 -100.28
N ASN A 355 12.81 -6.22 -99.56
CA ASN A 355 13.36 -5.01 -100.15
C ASN A 355 14.66 -5.30 -100.92
N ASP A 356 15.51 -6.20 -100.43
CA ASP A 356 16.70 -6.68 -101.15
C ASP A 356 16.32 -7.48 -102.41
N GLU A 357 15.30 -8.34 -102.34
CA GLU A 357 14.76 -9.09 -103.49
C GLU A 357 14.18 -8.15 -104.57
N LEU A 358 13.43 -7.11 -104.15
CA LEU A 358 12.94 -6.06 -105.04
C LEU A 358 14.08 -5.22 -105.62
N ASN A 359 15.11 -4.89 -104.83
CA ASN A 359 16.29 -4.14 -105.28
C ASN A 359 17.10 -4.94 -106.30
N GLY A 360 17.29 -6.25 -106.09
CA GLY A 360 17.86 -7.17 -107.08
C GLY A 360 17.06 -7.18 -108.38
N THR A 361 15.73 -7.28 -108.28
CA THR A 361 14.82 -7.21 -109.45
C THR A 361 14.94 -5.86 -110.18
N ILE A 362 15.10 -4.75 -109.46
CA ILE A 362 15.33 -3.41 -110.03
C ILE A 362 16.69 -3.34 -110.75
N VAL A 363 17.74 -3.97 -110.21
CA VAL A 363 19.07 -4.06 -110.88
C VAL A 363 18.97 -4.88 -112.18
N GLU A 364 18.31 -6.04 -112.16
CA GLU A 364 18.08 -6.85 -113.37
C GLU A 364 17.25 -6.10 -114.43
N LEU A 365 16.16 -5.44 -114.02
CA LEU A 365 15.37 -4.57 -114.89
C LEU A 365 16.20 -3.41 -115.45
N THR A 366 17.08 -2.81 -114.66
CA THR A 366 17.96 -1.71 -115.11
C THR A 366 18.98 -2.20 -116.15
N VAL A 367 19.52 -3.42 -115.99
CA VAL A 367 20.40 -4.06 -116.99
C VAL A 367 19.62 -4.40 -118.26
N SER A 368 18.39 -4.92 -118.13
CA SER A 368 17.51 -5.24 -119.26
C SER A 368 17.11 -3.99 -120.05
N VAL A 369 16.71 -2.92 -119.37
CA VAL A 369 16.40 -1.61 -119.98
C VAL A 369 17.62 -1.02 -120.68
N ARG A 370 18.83 -1.14 -120.10
CA ARG A 370 20.07 -0.74 -120.79
C ARG A 370 20.25 -1.55 -122.08
N ASN A 371 20.21 -2.89 -122.00
CA ASN A 371 20.38 -3.77 -123.17
C ASN A 371 19.36 -3.49 -124.29
N LEU A 372 18.10 -3.22 -123.93
CA LEU A 372 17.04 -2.80 -124.87
C LEU A 372 17.30 -1.40 -125.45
N ASN A 373 17.84 -0.47 -124.67
CA ASN A 373 18.20 0.86 -125.16
C ASN A 373 19.43 0.82 -126.09
N ASP A 374 20.42 -0.02 -125.78
CA ASP A 374 21.59 -0.26 -126.61
C ASP A 374 21.18 -0.85 -127.97
N ARG A 375 20.29 -1.85 -127.98
CA ARG A 375 19.71 -2.41 -129.22
C ARG A 375 18.74 -1.47 -129.94
N ASN A 376 18.10 -0.53 -129.23
CA ASN A 376 17.39 0.58 -129.85
C ASN A 376 18.33 1.69 -130.38
N SER A 377 19.62 1.68 -130.03
CA SER A 377 20.65 2.47 -130.74
C SER A 377 21.07 1.71 -131.98
N GLU A 378 21.46 0.44 -131.86
CA GLU A 378 21.83 -0.44 -132.99
C GLU A 378 20.75 -0.48 -134.09
N LEU A 379 19.46 -0.50 -133.72
CA LEU A 379 18.35 -0.42 -134.66
C LEU A 379 18.06 0.99 -135.21
N ARG A 380 18.55 2.07 -134.58
CA ARG A 380 18.56 3.41 -135.19
C ARG A 380 19.70 3.53 -136.17
N ASP A 381 20.91 3.15 -135.74
CA ASP A 381 22.12 3.16 -136.55
C ASP A 381 21.89 2.35 -137.85
N LEU A 382 21.27 1.16 -137.75
CA LEU A 382 20.86 0.35 -138.90
C LEU A 382 19.75 1.00 -139.77
N ASN A 383 18.84 1.78 -139.19
CA ASN A 383 17.82 2.52 -139.94
C ASN A 383 18.40 3.76 -140.66
N ASP A 384 19.42 4.40 -140.08
CA ASP A 384 20.14 5.52 -140.70
C ASP A 384 21.08 5.01 -141.82
N ASP A 385 21.70 3.82 -141.64
CA ASP A 385 22.38 3.08 -142.71
C ASP A 385 21.39 2.71 -143.85
N LEU A 386 20.21 2.18 -143.52
CA LEU A 386 19.17 1.88 -144.51
C LEU A 386 18.66 3.14 -145.20
N GLY A 387 18.50 4.26 -144.48
CA GLY A 387 18.15 5.56 -145.06
C GLY A 387 19.22 6.06 -146.03
N THR A 388 20.50 5.85 -145.69
CA THR A 388 21.64 6.15 -146.57
C THR A 388 21.60 5.29 -147.84
N ILE A 389 21.37 3.98 -147.71
CA ILE A 389 21.20 3.06 -148.85
C ILE A 389 20.01 3.46 -149.72
N VAL A 390 18.87 3.83 -149.12
CA VAL A 390 17.68 4.29 -149.86
C VAL A 390 17.98 5.59 -150.60
N SER A 391 18.68 6.56 -149.98
CA SER A 391 19.03 7.81 -150.66
C SER A 391 19.98 7.60 -151.85
N PHE A 392 20.93 6.67 -151.74
CA PHE A 392 21.78 6.25 -152.85
C PHE A 392 21.00 5.53 -153.95
N LEU A 393 20.02 4.68 -153.59
CA LEU A 393 19.15 4.03 -154.57
C LEU A 393 18.22 5.02 -155.29
N ASP A 394 17.76 6.07 -154.61
CA ASP A 394 16.94 7.15 -155.18
C ASP A 394 17.76 8.01 -156.16
N GLU A 395 18.99 8.38 -155.78
CA GLU A 395 19.96 9.07 -156.66
C GLU A 395 20.33 8.23 -157.90
N VAL A 396 20.57 6.93 -157.73
CA VAL A 396 20.83 6.00 -158.84
C VAL A 396 19.59 5.77 -159.70
N ALA A 397 18.38 5.70 -159.12
CA ALA A 397 17.13 5.55 -159.86
C ALA A 397 16.84 6.79 -160.73
N GLY A 398 16.99 8.00 -160.16
CA GLY A 398 16.88 9.25 -160.92
C GLY A 398 17.90 9.32 -162.05
N GLY A 399 19.16 8.95 -161.80
CA GLY A 399 20.19 8.87 -162.84
C GLY A 399 19.88 7.85 -163.95
N VAL A 400 19.17 6.75 -163.64
CA VAL A 400 18.69 5.78 -164.64
C VAL A 400 17.50 6.33 -165.43
N GLU A 401 16.60 7.08 -164.80
CA GLU A 401 15.47 7.74 -165.48
C GLU A 401 15.96 8.83 -166.45
N ASP A 402 16.88 9.71 -166.02
CA ASP A 402 17.57 10.68 -166.88
C ASP A 402 18.28 10.00 -168.07
N THR A 403 18.96 8.89 -167.81
CA THR A 403 19.64 8.11 -168.87
C THR A 403 18.64 7.51 -169.87
N TYR A 404 17.47 7.06 -169.40
CA TYR A 404 16.42 6.50 -170.26
C TYR A 404 15.75 7.58 -171.12
N VAL A 405 15.49 8.77 -170.56
CA VAL A 405 14.99 9.93 -171.32
C VAL A 405 16.00 10.33 -172.41
N ALA A 406 17.28 10.49 -172.06
CA ALA A 406 18.33 10.84 -173.02
C ALA A 406 18.49 9.79 -174.14
N LEU A 407 18.37 8.50 -173.83
CA LEU A 407 18.41 7.43 -174.83
C LEU A 407 17.19 7.44 -175.75
N SER A 408 16.00 7.75 -175.20
CA SER A 408 14.74 7.89 -175.96
C SER A 408 14.79 9.07 -176.93
N GLU A 409 15.25 10.25 -176.48
CA GLU A 409 15.45 11.42 -177.34
C GLU A 409 16.49 11.16 -178.43
N TYR A 410 17.60 10.49 -178.10
CA TYR A 410 18.62 10.12 -179.09
C TYR A 410 18.06 9.18 -180.18
N LEU A 411 17.32 8.14 -179.78
CA LEU A 411 16.70 7.19 -180.73
C LEU A 411 15.64 7.87 -181.60
N SER A 412 14.81 8.75 -181.03
CA SER A 412 13.80 9.53 -181.77
C SER A 412 14.44 10.42 -182.83
N ASN A 413 15.48 11.18 -182.46
CA ASN A 413 16.24 12.02 -183.39
C ASN A 413 16.94 11.20 -184.48
N GLN A 414 17.50 10.04 -184.15
CA GLN A 414 18.09 9.13 -185.14
C GLN A 414 17.04 8.60 -186.14
N ILE A 415 15.82 8.28 -185.69
CA ILE A 415 14.76 7.80 -186.59
C ILE A 415 14.36 8.91 -187.58
N SER A 416 14.03 10.12 -187.11
CA SER A 416 13.65 11.23 -188.00
C SER A 416 14.79 11.62 -188.96
N THR A 417 16.04 11.68 -188.48
CA THR A 417 17.22 11.97 -189.33
C THR A 417 17.37 10.94 -190.46
N ASN A 418 17.22 9.65 -190.17
CA ASN A 418 17.36 8.61 -191.19
C ASN A 418 16.18 8.59 -192.18
N ARG A 419 14.95 8.93 -191.73
CA ARG A 419 13.79 9.07 -192.63
C ARG A 419 13.95 10.24 -193.60
N GLY A 420 14.35 11.42 -193.11
CA GLY A 420 14.62 12.58 -193.96
C GLY A 420 15.72 12.31 -195.00
N LEU A 421 16.78 11.58 -194.62
CA LEU A 421 17.83 11.14 -195.55
C LEU A 421 17.33 10.12 -196.59
N LEU A 422 16.35 9.27 -196.24
CA LEU A 422 15.77 8.31 -197.17
C LEU A 422 14.88 9.01 -198.21
N ILE A 423 14.01 9.92 -197.76
CA ILE A 423 13.13 10.72 -198.63
C ILE A 423 13.96 11.61 -199.56
N GLY A 424 14.99 12.29 -199.03
CA GLY A 424 15.90 13.11 -199.85
C GLY A 424 16.55 12.31 -200.98
N ARG A 425 17.12 11.13 -200.67
CA ARG A 425 17.68 10.23 -201.69
C ARG A 425 16.64 9.74 -202.69
N LEU A 426 15.41 9.47 -202.25
CA LEU A 426 14.34 9.01 -203.14
C LEU A 426 13.93 10.13 -204.09
N GLY A 427 13.83 11.37 -203.60
CA GLY A 427 13.64 12.58 -204.39
C GLY A 427 14.76 12.80 -205.42
N ASP A 428 16.04 12.75 -204.98
CA ASP A 428 17.20 12.82 -205.87
C ASP A 428 17.11 11.76 -206.99
N THR A 429 16.73 10.52 -206.63
CA THR A 429 16.60 9.39 -207.58
C THR A 429 15.48 9.63 -208.59
N TYR A 430 14.36 10.23 -208.17
CA TYR A 430 13.21 10.48 -209.03
C TYR A 430 13.46 11.70 -209.94
N GLU A 431 14.12 12.75 -209.43
CA GLU A 431 14.55 13.92 -210.21
C GLU A 431 15.65 13.55 -211.24
N ASP A 432 16.53 12.60 -210.95
CA ASP A 432 17.43 12.00 -211.94
C ASP A 432 16.66 11.30 -213.07
N LYS A 433 15.61 10.50 -212.77
CA LYS A 433 14.82 9.81 -213.80
C LYS A 433 14.16 10.79 -214.78
N THR A 434 13.55 11.87 -214.28
CA THR A 434 12.88 12.89 -215.13
C THR A 434 13.84 13.66 -216.05
N ILE A 435 15.14 13.65 -215.74
CA ILE A 435 16.20 14.24 -216.57
C ILE A 435 16.75 13.23 -217.60
N TYR A 436 17.02 11.98 -217.20
CA TYR A 436 17.80 11.04 -218.04
C TYR A 436 17.02 10.27 -219.10
N TRP A 437 15.68 10.12 -218.99
CA TRP A 437 14.87 9.37 -219.98
C TRP A 437 15.09 9.86 -221.42
N ILE A 438 15.30 11.18 -221.59
CA ILE A 438 15.59 11.88 -222.85
C ILE A 438 16.81 11.28 -223.57
N CYS A 439 17.85 10.89 -222.84
CA CYS A 439 19.07 10.35 -223.42
C CYS A 439 18.83 8.95 -224.01
N GLY A 440 18.05 8.11 -223.31
CA GLY A 440 17.62 6.81 -223.83
C GLY A 440 16.65 6.96 -225.01
N PHE A 441 15.73 7.91 -224.96
CA PHE A 441 14.77 8.18 -226.04
C PHE A 441 15.50 8.53 -227.34
N ASN A 442 16.38 9.53 -227.31
CA ASN A 442 17.13 9.94 -228.50
C ASN A 442 17.98 8.81 -229.09
N ALA A 443 18.43 7.84 -228.28
CA ALA A 443 19.11 6.64 -228.75
C ALA A 443 18.14 5.59 -229.34
N ARG A 444 16.99 5.33 -228.69
CA ARG A 444 15.94 4.39 -229.15
C ARG A 444 15.40 4.80 -230.52
N PHE A 445 15.15 6.08 -230.73
CA PHE A 445 14.51 6.62 -231.94
C PHE A 445 15.49 7.23 -232.94
N ALA A 446 16.81 7.01 -232.79
CA ALA A 446 17.92 7.67 -233.50
C ALA A 446 17.93 7.61 -235.05
N GLY A 447 16.97 6.91 -235.68
CA GLY A 447 16.76 6.85 -237.14
C GLY A 447 15.39 7.33 -237.62
N ARG A 448 14.51 7.83 -236.73
CA ARG A 448 13.19 8.36 -237.08
C ARG A 448 13.30 9.81 -237.57
N THR A 449 12.52 10.17 -238.59
CA THR A 449 12.54 11.51 -239.20
C THR A 449 12.15 12.62 -238.21
N PHE A 450 11.21 12.36 -237.31
CA PHE A 450 10.74 13.35 -236.33
C PHE A 450 11.81 13.82 -235.33
N LEU A 451 12.94 13.09 -235.15
CA LEU A 451 14.06 13.62 -234.36
C LEU A 451 14.87 14.68 -235.13
N ALA A 452 14.90 14.61 -236.46
CA ALA A 452 15.56 15.59 -237.32
C ALA A 452 14.69 16.83 -237.54
N GLU A 453 13.37 16.66 -237.58
CA GLU A 453 12.38 17.71 -237.82
C GLU A 453 11.40 17.79 -236.63
N PRO A 454 11.86 18.23 -235.44
CA PRO A 454 11.19 18.00 -234.14
C PRO A 454 9.92 18.85 -233.89
N ASN A 455 9.51 19.64 -234.88
CA ASN A 455 8.26 20.41 -234.89
C ASN A 455 7.21 19.81 -235.85
N GLU A 456 7.54 18.76 -236.61
CA GLU A 456 6.56 18.03 -237.41
C GLU A 456 5.87 16.94 -236.59
N PRO A 457 4.60 16.61 -236.91
CA PRO A 457 3.89 15.49 -236.30
C PRO A 457 4.65 14.17 -236.39
N MET A 458 4.73 13.42 -235.29
CA MET A 458 5.42 12.14 -235.28
C MET A 458 4.67 11.05 -236.08
N GLY A 459 3.35 11.20 -236.25
CA GLY A 459 2.45 10.18 -236.80
C GLY A 459 2.01 9.18 -235.72
N SER A 460 0.89 8.49 -235.96
CA SER A 460 0.26 7.55 -235.00
C SER A 460 1.25 6.52 -234.46
N ASP A 461 1.88 5.78 -235.36
CA ASP A 461 2.71 4.62 -235.06
C ASP A 461 3.99 5.00 -234.29
N SER A 462 4.46 6.24 -234.50
CA SER A 462 5.60 6.82 -233.78
C SER A 462 5.20 7.38 -232.42
N TYR A 463 4.01 7.97 -232.31
CA TYR A 463 3.48 8.49 -231.05
C TYR A 463 3.21 7.34 -230.07
N GLU A 464 2.59 6.25 -230.54
CA GLU A 464 2.30 5.07 -229.73
C GLU A 464 3.60 4.43 -229.20
N GLU A 465 4.62 4.20 -230.04
CA GLU A 465 5.94 3.71 -229.58
C GLU A 465 6.63 4.72 -228.65
N ALA A 466 6.45 6.04 -228.86
CA ALA A 466 7.04 7.08 -228.01
C ALA A 466 6.39 7.15 -226.62
N VAL A 467 5.08 6.97 -226.51
CA VAL A 467 4.37 6.92 -225.22
C VAL A 467 4.64 5.60 -224.50
N GLU A 468 4.66 4.47 -225.22
CA GLU A 468 5.06 3.15 -224.66
C GLU A 468 6.48 3.22 -224.04
N TYR A 469 7.43 3.86 -224.73
CA TYR A 469 8.77 4.08 -224.18
C TYR A 469 8.79 5.03 -222.96
N VAL A 470 7.97 6.09 -222.99
CA VAL A 470 7.85 7.03 -221.86
C VAL A 470 7.24 6.36 -220.64
N ASP A 471 6.30 5.43 -220.82
CA ASP A 471 5.81 4.59 -219.73
C ASP A 471 6.90 3.65 -219.18
N GLU A 472 7.47 2.81 -220.04
CA GLU A 472 8.48 1.79 -219.67
C GLU A 472 9.67 2.41 -218.90
N VAL A 473 10.10 3.61 -219.27
CA VAL A 473 11.32 4.25 -218.75
C VAL A 473 11.05 5.36 -217.73
N LEU A 474 9.81 5.85 -217.58
CA LEU A 474 9.52 6.98 -216.70
C LEU A 474 8.20 6.91 -215.93
N LEU A 475 7.06 6.61 -216.55
CA LEU A 475 5.76 6.72 -215.85
C LEU A 475 5.56 5.57 -214.87
N THR A 476 5.57 4.31 -215.34
CA THR A 476 5.58 3.12 -214.49
C THR A 476 6.70 3.20 -213.44
N ASP A 477 7.89 3.66 -213.84
CA ASP A 477 9.07 3.72 -212.99
C ASP A 477 9.06 4.88 -211.96
N LEU A 478 8.00 5.71 -211.97
CA LEU A 478 7.64 6.74 -210.98
C LEU A 478 6.21 6.52 -210.41
N CYS A 479 5.58 5.37 -210.70
CA CYS A 479 4.18 5.07 -210.36
C CYS A 479 3.14 6.09 -210.88
N PHE A 480 3.40 6.80 -211.99
CA PHE A 480 2.43 7.70 -212.61
C PHE A 480 1.50 6.93 -213.56
N ASP A 481 0.22 7.31 -213.60
CA ASP A 481 -0.76 6.67 -214.49
C ASP A 481 -0.58 7.14 -215.94
N VAL A 482 -0.44 6.18 -216.87
CA VAL A 482 -0.26 6.45 -218.31
C VAL A 482 -1.49 7.11 -218.92
N SER A 483 -2.69 6.75 -218.45
CA SER A 483 -3.97 7.30 -218.92
C SER A 483 -4.12 8.77 -218.53
N ASP A 484 -3.66 9.15 -217.34
CA ASP A 484 -3.63 10.55 -216.91
C ASP A 484 -2.57 11.33 -217.70
N PHE A 485 -1.39 10.74 -217.95
CA PHE A 485 -0.39 11.33 -218.84
C PHE A 485 -0.94 11.56 -220.27
N GLU A 486 -1.58 10.57 -220.89
CA GLU A 486 -2.19 10.73 -222.21
C GLU A 486 -3.33 11.75 -222.21
N ALA A 487 -4.14 11.82 -221.14
CA ALA A 487 -5.16 12.86 -220.98
C ALA A 487 -4.52 14.26 -220.88
N SER A 488 -3.38 14.39 -220.20
CA SER A 488 -2.58 15.61 -220.09
C SER A 488 -2.05 16.06 -221.47
N VAL A 489 -1.54 15.13 -222.28
CA VAL A 489 -1.08 15.37 -223.65
C VAL A 489 -2.24 15.81 -224.56
N LEU A 490 -3.37 15.11 -224.50
CA LEU A 490 -4.60 15.44 -225.25
C LEU A 490 -5.16 16.82 -224.85
N ALA A 491 -5.07 17.19 -223.58
CA ALA A 491 -5.48 18.51 -223.09
C ALA A 491 -4.59 19.63 -223.65
N ALA A 492 -3.26 19.47 -223.61
CA ALA A 492 -2.30 20.49 -224.04
C ALA A 492 -2.22 20.68 -225.56
N VAL A 493 -2.35 19.60 -226.34
CA VAL A 493 -2.33 19.67 -227.82
C VAL A 493 -3.71 20.02 -228.39
N GLY A 494 -4.76 19.87 -227.58
CA GLY A 494 -6.08 20.47 -227.76
C GLY A 494 -7.05 19.59 -228.55
N SER A 495 -8.32 19.60 -228.14
CA SER A 495 -9.39 18.62 -228.45
C SER A 495 -9.90 18.56 -229.91
N ARG A 496 -9.07 18.96 -230.89
CA ARG A 496 -9.31 18.84 -232.34
C ARG A 496 -8.15 18.23 -233.12
N ARG A 497 -7.01 17.97 -232.47
CA ARG A 497 -5.89 17.20 -232.98
C ARG A 497 -6.00 15.75 -232.51
N TYR A 498 -5.53 14.81 -233.31
CA TYR A 498 -5.32 13.43 -232.87
C TYR A 498 -3.92 13.29 -232.25
N PRO A 499 -3.65 12.24 -231.45
CA PRO A 499 -2.31 11.99 -230.91
C PRO A 499 -1.21 11.87 -231.99
N SER A 500 -1.59 11.45 -233.21
CA SER A 500 -0.72 11.47 -234.40
C SER A 500 -0.15 12.84 -234.75
N ASP A 501 -0.81 13.93 -234.31
CA ASP A 501 -0.53 15.31 -234.68
C ASP A 501 0.48 15.97 -233.73
N VAL A 502 0.86 15.29 -232.63
CA VAL A 502 1.81 15.77 -231.62
C VAL A 502 3.22 15.78 -232.21
N ALA A 503 3.90 16.92 -232.12
CA ALA A 503 5.30 17.03 -232.51
C ALA A 503 6.24 16.54 -231.39
N TRP A 504 7.46 16.10 -231.75
CA TRP A 504 8.44 15.60 -230.77
C TRP A 504 8.77 16.63 -229.68
N ASN A 505 8.96 17.90 -230.04
CA ASN A 505 9.17 18.99 -229.06
C ASN A 505 7.96 19.23 -228.14
N GLU A 506 6.73 18.96 -228.61
CA GLU A 506 5.52 19.08 -227.78
C GLU A 506 5.49 17.94 -226.76
N LEU A 507 5.67 16.67 -227.19
CA LEU A 507 5.73 15.51 -226.29
C LEU A 507 6.88 15.65 -225.27
N MET A 508 8.08 16.03 -225.71
CA MET A 508 9.22 16.32 -224.84
C MET A 508 8.89 17.30 -223.71
N SER A 509 8.23 18.42 -224.07
CA SER A 509 7.85 19.44 -223.09
C SER A 509 6.74 18.95 -222.15
N LEU A 510 5.85 18.08 -222.63
CA LEU A 510 4.76 17.50 -221.86
C LEU A 510 5.26 16.50 -220.82
N VAL A 511 6.07 15.52 -221.23
CA VAL A 511 6.71 14.54 -220.34
C VAL A 511 7.54 15.25 -219.26
N SER A 512 8.34 16.25 -219.67
CA SER A 512 9.21 16.98 -218.73
C SER A 512 8.43 17.76 -217.68
N VAL A 513 7.31 18.40 -218.04
CA VAL A 513 6.48 19.14 -217.07
C VAL A 513 5.66 18.19 -216.20
N TYR A 514 4.95 17.24 -216.81
CA TYR A 514 4.10 16.27 -216.09
C TYR A 514 4.93 15.49 -215.04
N ALA A 515 6.10 14.98 -215.43
CA ALA A 515 6.95 14.26 -214.51
C ALA A 515 7.60 15.17 -213.45
N SER A 516 7.88 16.44 -213.77
CA SER A 516 8.34 17.43 -212.78
C SER A 516 7.25 17.76 -211.75
N GLU A 517 5.99 17.94 -212.18
CA GLU A 517 4.85 18.21 -211.28
C GLU A 517 4.53 16.98 -210.40
N GLY A 518 4.67 15.77 -210.94
CA GLY A 518 4.59 14.52 -210.18
C GLY A 518 5.68 14.39 -209.12
N VAL A 519 6.94 14.66 -209.48
CA VAL A 519 8.07 14.64 -208.54
C VAL A 519 7.98 15.78 -207.50
N GLU A 520 7.50 16.96 -207.87
CA GLU A 520 7.28 18.06 -206.91
C GLU A 520 6.10 17.76 -205.95
N TYR A 521 5.06 17.05 -206.39
CA TYR A 521 4.02 16.56 -205.47
C TYR A 521 4.53 15.48 -204.51
N TYR A 522 5.38 14.57 -205.00
CA TYR A 522 6.00 13.52 -204.20
C TYR A 522 7.04 14.05 -203.20
N PHE A 523 7.77 15.10 -203.56
CA PHE A 523 8.86 15.68 -202.78
C PHE A 523 8.70 17.21 -202.71
N PRO A 524 7.71 17.73 -201.97
CA PRO A 524 7.35 19.14 -201.94
C PRO A 524 8.48 20.01 -201.37
N LYS A 525 9.15 20.74 -202.26
CA LYS A 525 10.18 21.73 -201.89
C LYS A 525 9.53 22.87 -201.10
N ASP A 526 10.21 23.33 -200.05
CA ASP A 526 9.77 24.37 -199.11
C ASP A 526 8.37 24.21 -198.46
N GLY A 527 7.82 22.98 -198.42
CA GLY A 527 6.56 22.68 -197.74
C GLY A 527 5.28 23.01 -198.54
N GLY A 528 5.35 22.88 -199.87
CA GLY A 528 4.16 22.90 -200.74
C GLY A 528 3.16 21.75 -200.47
N GLU A 529 2.03 21.77 -201.17
CA GLU A 529 0.95 20.77 -201.03
C GLU A 529 1.31 19.41 -201.65
N GLY A 530 2.21 18.69 -200.99
CA GLY A 530 2.71 17.36 -201.39
C GLY A 530 2.71 16.33 -200.26
N LEU A 531 3.38 15.19 -200.52
CA LEU A 531 3.51 14.09 -199.57
C LEU A 531 4.52 14.41 -198.46
N GLY A 532 4.17 14.14 -197.21
CA GLY A 532 5.00 14.35 -196.03
C GLY A 532 5.81 13.12 -195.59
N GLU A 533 6.63 13.29 -194.54
CA GLU A 533 7.47 12.21 -194.01
C GLU A 533 6.66 10.99 -193.55
N MET A 534 5.45 11.22 -193.04
CA MET A 534 4.57 10.15 -192.55
C MET A 534 3.88 9.40 -193.68
N ASP A 535 3.43 10.08 -194.75
CA ASP A 535 2.77 9.43 -195.89
C ASP A 535 3.73 8.43 -196.57
N TRP A 536 4.97 8.87 -196.81
CA TRP A 536 6.07 8.02 -197.27
C TRP A 536 6.41 6.87 -196.30
N ALA A 537 6.30 7.10 -194.99
CA ALA A 537 6.55 6.06 -193.99
C ALA A 537 5.43 5.02 -193.89
N GLU A 538 4.18 5.39 -194.19
CA GLU A 538 3.02 4.47 -194.15
C GLU A 538 3.01 3.50 -195.33
N VAL A 539 3.50 3.91 -196.51
CA VAL A 539 3.71 3.02 -197.68
C VAL A 539 5.07 2.31 -197.70
N GLY A 540 5.94 2.55 -196.71
CA GLY A 540 7.26 1.90 -196.64
C GLY A 540 8.30 2.41 -197.64
N TYR A 541 8.15 3.64 -198.15
CA TYR A 541 9.02 4.30 -199.13
C TYR A 541 8.99 3.77 -200.57
N GLU A 542 7.90 3.08 -200.95
CA GLU A 542 7.59 2.68 -202.33
C GLU A 542 6.48 3.60 -202.89
N CYS A 543 6.50 3.94 -204.19
CA CYS A 543 5.49 4.85 -204.76
C CYS A 543 4.12 4.20 -205.02
N GLU A 544 4.04 2.86 -204.96
CA GLU A 544 2.81 2.12 -205.23
C GLU A 544 1.78 2.36 -204.12
N GLY A 545 0.70 3.07 -204.46
CA GLY A 545 -0.36 3.46 -203.52
C GLY A 545 -0.26 4.87 -202.94
N LEU A 546 0.76 5.67 -203.29
CA LEU A 546 0.86 7.07 -202.85
C LEU A 546 -0.04 8.06 -203.60
N LEU A 547 -0.38 7.77 -204.86
CA LEU A 547 -1.37 8.56 -205.58
C LEU A 547 -2.79 8.20 -205.10
N PRO A 548 -3.57 9.16 -204.56
CA PRO A 548 -4.99 8.93 -204.35
C PRO A 548 -5.65 8.66 -205.70
N ALA A 549 -6.43 7.58 -205.80
CA ALA A 549 -7.12 7.22 -207.05
C ALA A 549 -8.04 8.37 -207.52
N GLY A 550 -7.61 9.09 -208.55
CA GLY A 550 -8.24 10.32 -209.03
C GLY A 550 -7.48 11.63 -208.78
N LYS A 551 -6.19 11.60 -208.38
CA LYS A 551 -5.31 12.76 -208.56
C LYS A 551 -4.84 12.84 -210.02
N GLU A 552 -5.59 13.60 -210.81
CA GLU A 552 -5.22 13.98 -212.19
C GLU A 552 -4.18 15.13 -212.15
N PHE A 553 -3.05 14.98 -212.84
CA PHE A 553 -2.05 16.05 -213.05
C PHE A 553 -2.53 16.98 -214.17
N ASN A 554 -3.60 17.70 -213.85
CA ASN A 554 -4.31 18.56 -214.78
C ASN A 554 -3.41 19.71 -215.25
N CYS A 555 -3.07 19.71 -216.55
CA CYS A 555 -2.09 20.59 -217.21
C CYS A 555 -2.50 22.08 -217.31
N GLU A 556 -3.12 22.64 -216.26
CA GLU A 556 -3.48 24.06 -216.16
C GLU A 556 -2.22 24.96 -216.15
N ALA A 557 -1.10 24.47 -215.60
CA ALA A 557 0.20 25.14 -215.66
C ALA A 557 0.75 25.20 -217.10
N LEU A 558 0.69 24.08 -217.82
CA LEU A 558 1.05 24.00 -219.24
C LEU A 558 0.14 24.88 -220.11
N CYS A 559 -1.17 24.91 -219.83
CA CYS A 559 -2.09 25.84 -220.50
C CYS A 559 -1.70 27.32 -220.26
N LYS A 560 -1.28 27.68 -219.05
CA LYS A 560 -0.78 29.04 -218.74
C LYS A 560 0.54 29.34 -219.49
N LEU A 561 1.47 28.39 -219.55
CA LEU A 561 2.73 28.53 -220.28
C LEU A 561 2.53 28.64 -221.79
N GLN A 562 1.65 27.82 -222.36
CA GLN A 562 1.33 27.77 -223.79
C GLN A 562 0.48 28.99 -224.21
N MET A 563 -0.42 29.49 -223.35
CA MET A 563 -1.04 30.81 -223.52
C MET A 563 0.02 31.93 -223.52
N ALA A 564 0.93 31.96 -222.55
CA ALA A 564 2.01 32.97 -222.51
C ALA A 564 2.90 32.92 -223.77
N ARG A 565 3.16 31.72 -224.31
CA ARG A 565 3.89 31.47 -225.57
C ARG A 565 3.06 31.71 -226.85
N SER A 566 1.81 32.14 -226.71
CA SER A 566 0.92 32.60 -227.81
C SER A 566 0.57 34.10 -227.71
N ILE A 567 1.00 34.76 -226.63
CA ILE A 567 0.90 36.20 -226.39
C ILE A 567 2.23 36.91 -226.75
N LEU A 568 3.31 36.13 -226.93
CA LEU A 568 4.62 36.50 -227.47
C LEU A 568 4.77 36.01 -228.91
#